data_AF-A0A158KCR4-F1
#
_entry.id   AF-A0A158KCR4-F1
#
_cell.length_a   1.000
_cell.length_b   1.000
_cell.length_c   1.000
_cell.angle_alpha   90.00
_cell.angle_beta   90.00
_cell.angle_gamma   90.00
#
_symmetry.space_group_name_H-M   'P 1'
#
loop_
_entity.id
_entity.type
_entity.pdbx_description
1 polymer ?
#
loop_
_entity_poly.entity_id
_entity_poly.type
_entity_poly.pdbx_seq_one_letter_code
_entity_poly.pdbx_strand_id
1 'polypeptide(L)'
;MAATQFDDPTGLSADNVSTARDLIKMADAASRYPLIDAFTVLSRYEEVIGTRTRFYRNSDPVVDWPDWSVQFAKTGYTREAGRCILVEADMPNGPVIIAFLGTPSSWVRSMDLVMIRRWLNGDETPVVMRRVYHASTQYRHHQTITRSHWASRATRRIPNKG
;
A
#
# COMPACT_ATOMS: atom_id res chain seq x y z
N MET A 1 9.31 -17.76 6.79
CA MET A 1 9.39 -16.40 6.21
C MET A 1 10.82 -16.21 5.77
N ALA A 2 11.07 -15.92 4.50
CA ALA A 2 12.40 -15.95 3.90
C ALA A 2 12.84 -14.60 3.32
N ALA A 3 11.90 -13.67 3.17
CA ALA A 3 12.13 -12.32 2.62
C ALA A 3 11.77 -11.24 3.66
N THR A 4 11.91 -11.54 4.95
CA THR A 4 11.67 -10.61 6.05
C THR A 4 12.94 -10.45 6.87
N GLN A 5 13.31 -9.20 7.14
CA GLN A 5 14.37 -8.81 8.06
C GLN A 5 13.83 -7.74 9.00
N PHE A 6 14.02 -7.94 10.30
CA PHE A 6 13.69 -6.96 11.32
C PHE A 6 14.98 -6.36 11.86
N ASP A 7 15.10 -5.05 11.67
CA ASP A 7 16.17 -4.25 12.27
C ASP A 7 15.74 -3.74 13.65
N ASP A 8 14.46 -3.39 13.82
CA ASP A 8 13.91 -2.92 15.09
C ASP A 8 12.45 -3.38 15.32
N PRO A 9 12.00 -3.47 16.58
CA PRO A 9 10.67 -3.98 16.91
C PRO A 9 9.54 -2.97 16.73
N THR A 10 9.84 -1.68 16.55
CA THR A 10 8.86 -0.60 16.41
C THR A 10 8.41 -0.39 14.97
N GLY A 11 9.22 -0.85 14.00
CA GLY A 11 8.96 -0.68 12.57
C GLY A 11 9.36 0.70 12.03
N LEU A 12 10.17 1.46 12.79
CA LEU A 12 10.61 2.81 12.40
C LEU A 12 11.87 2.81 11.53
N SER A 13 12.71 1.78 11.64
CA SER A 13 13.88 1.60 10.78
C SER A 13 13.45 1.32 9.35
N ALA A 14 14.08 2.02 8.41
CA ALA A 14 13.93 1.78 6.98
C ALA A 14 14.52 0.43 6.55
N ASP A 15 15.37 -0.18 7.38
CA ASP A 15 15.97 -1.48 7.15
C ASP A 15 15.07 -2.66 7.58
N ASN A 16 13.88 -2.36 8.14
CA ASN A 16 12.81 -3.34 8.26
C ASN A 16 12.23 -3.64 6.87
N VAL A 17 12.49 -4.84 6.37
CA VAL A 17 12.05 -5.28 5.05
C VAL A 17 11.14 -6.49 5.19
N SER A 18 10.05 -6.52 4.44
CA SER A 18 9.15 -7.67 4.39
C SER A 18 8.37 -7.72 3.08
N THR A 19 7.62 -8.80 2.87
CA THR A 19 6.71 -8.97 1.74
C THR A 19 5.30 -9.22 2.25
N ALA A 20 4.28 -8.94 1.42
CA ALA A 20 2.89 -9.19 1.78
C ALA A 20 2.67 -10.67 2.17
N ARG A 21 3.29 -11.60 1.44
CA ARG A 21 3.23 -13.04 1.72
C ARG A 21 3.80 -13.39 3.10
N ASP A 22 4.95 -12.85 3.47
CA ASP A 22 5.56 -13.18 4.76
C ASP A 22 4.85 -12.48 5.93
N LEU A 23 4.28 -11.28 5.71
CA LEU A 23 3.39 -10.63 6.69
C LEU A 23 2.09 -11.40 6.89
N ILE A 24 1.48 -11.96 5.84
CA ILE A 24 0.29 -12.81 5.97
C ILE A 24 0.60 -14.04 6.85
N LYS A 25 1.74 -14.71 6.64
CA LYS A 25 2.15 -15.85 7.50
C LYS A 25 2.36 -15.43 8.95
N MET A 26 2.85 -14.22 9.18
CA MET A 26 3.04 -13.68 10.52
C MET A 26 1.70 -13.33 11.18
N ALA A 27 0.76 -12.70 10.44
CA ALA A 27 -0.59 -12.45 10.94
C ALA A 27 -1.31 -13.75 11.28
N ASP A 28 -1.30 -14.73 10.38
CA ASP A 28 -1.87 -16.06 10.61
C ASP A 28 -1.29 -16.73 11.86
N ALA A 29 -0.01 -16.50 12.15
CA ALA A 29 0.60 -16.95 13.39
C ALA A 29 0.17 -16.12 14.61
N ALA A 30 0.03 -14.81 14.45
CA ALA A 30 -0.34 -13.88 15.50
C ALA A 30 -1.82 -14.02 15.91
N SER A 31 -2.73 -14.29 14.98
CA SER A 31 -4.16 -14.50 15.25
C SER A 31 -4.46 -15.80 15.99
N ARG A 32 -3.47 -16.70 16.12
CA ARG A 32 -3.58 -17.84 17.02
C ARG A 32 -3.43 -17.47 18.50
N TYR A 33 -3.09 -16.22 18.83
CA TYR A 33 -2.97 -15.74 20.21
C TYR A 33 -4.20 -14.90 20.57
N PRO A 34 -5.15 -15.40 21.39
CA PRO A 34 -6.43 -14.73 21.65
C PRO A 34 -6.30 -13.31 22.21
N LEU A 35 -5.23 -13.02 22.95
CA LEU A 35 -4.98 -11.67 23.46
C LEU A 35 -4.63 -10.69 22.33
N ILE A 36 -3.91 -11.12 21.30
CA ILE A 36 -3.55 -10.24 20.18
C ILE A 36 -4.82 -9.83 19.45
N ASP A 37 -5.70 -10.77 19.11
CA ASP A 37 -6.97 -10.47 18.45
C ASP A 37 -7.82 -9.54 19.31
N ALA A 38 -8.02 -9.90 20.58
CA ALA A 38 -8.84 -9.13 21.50
C ALA A 38 -8.41 -7.66 21.61
N PHE A 39 -7.11 -7.36 21.60
CA PHE A 39 -6.60 -5.99 21.69
C PHE A 39 -6.51 -5.27 20.34
N THR A 40 -6.26 -5.99 19.24
CA THR A 40 -6.09 -5.36 17.92
C THR A 40 -7.39 -4.85 17.31
N VAL A 41 -8.52 -5.44 17.70
CA VAL A 41 -9.87 -5.05 17.23
C VAL A 41 -10.60 -4.09 18.16
N LEU A 42 -9.98 -3.65 19.26
CA LEU A 42 -10.58 -2.60 20.09
C LEU A 42 -10.61 -1.29 19.30
N SER A 43 -11.78 -0.68 19.17
CA SER A 43 -11.91 0.66 18.59
C SER A 43 -11.29 1.72 19.49
N ARG A 44 -11.36 1.52 20.81
CA ARG A 44 -10.80 2.39 21.85
C ARG A 44 -10.34 1.56 23.04
N TYR A 45 -9.32 2.05 23.73
CA TYR A 45 -8.81 1.46 24.96
C TYR A 45 -8.45 2.56 25.95
N GLU A 46 -8.79 2.38 27.22
CA GLU A 46 -8.52 3.34 28.28
C GLU A 46 -7.70 2.66 29.37
N GLU A 47 -6.57 3.28 29.73
CA GLU A 47 -5.65 2.73 30.72
C GLU A 47 -5.26 3.80 31.73
N VAL A 48 -5.26 3.42 33.01
CA VAL A 48 -4.80 4.30 34.09
C VAL A 48 -3.29 4.14 34.25
N ILE A 49 -2.54 5.20 33.92
CA ILE A 49 -1.08 5.21 34.02
C ILE A 49 -0.68 6.24 35.08
N GLY A 50 -0.32 5.74 36.27
CA GLY A 50 -0.04 6.57 37.44
C GLY A 50 -1.28 7.34 37.86
N THR A 51 -1.23 8.68 37.79
CA THR A 51 -2.36 9.56 38.15
C THR A 51 -3.18 10.04 36.95
N ARG A 52 -2.89 9.56 35.74
CA ARG A 52 -3.56 10.01 34.51
C ARG A 52 -4.19 8.84 33.76
N THR A 53 -5.42 9.02 33.30
CA THR A 53 -6.04 8.12 32.32
C THR A 53 -5.57 8.47 30.92
N ARG A 54 -5.13 7.46 30.16
CA ARG A 54 -4.79 7.57 28.74
C ARG A 54 -5.87 6.93 27.89
N PHE A 55 -6.29 7.65 26.86
CA PHE A 55 -7.28 7.22 25.90
C PHE A 55 -6.56 6.89 24.59
N TYR A 56 -6.67 5.64 24.17
CA TYR A 56 -6.14 5.14 22.92
C TYR A 56 -7.31 4.91 21.97
N ARG A 57 -7.11 5.27 20.70
CA ARG A 57 -8.07 5.00 19.63
C ARG A 57 -7.36 4.20 18.56
N ASN A 58 -8.05 3.21 18.01
CA ASN A 58 -7.54 2.47 16.88
C ASN A 58 -7.30 3.42 15.70
N SER A 59 -6.12 3.27 15.09
CA SER A 59 -5.75 4.03 13.89
C SER A 59 -6.40 3.45 12.62
N ASP A 60 -6.98 2.26 12.72
CA ASP A 60 -7.65 1.59 11.62
C ASP A 60 -9.16 1.84 11.64
N PRO A 61 -9.71 2.61 10.68
CA PRO A 61 -11.16 2.82 10.62
C PRO A 61 -11.92 1.55 10.22
N VAL A 62 -11.28 0.52 9.66
CA VAL A 62 -11.94 -0.73 9.23
C VAL A 62 -12.60 -1.47 10.40
N VAL A 63 -12.04 -1.33 11.61
CA VAL A 63 -12.54 -1.95 12.84
C VAL A 63 -13.92 -1.42 13.21
N ASP A 64 -14.25 -0.19 12.82
CA ASP A 64 -15.55 0.44 13.08
C ASP A 64 -16.53 0.30 11.90
N TRP A 65 -16.15 -0.38 10.80
CA TRP A 65 -17.03 -0.52 9.64
C TRP A 65 -18.06 -1.63 9.85
N PRO A 66 -19.39 -1.32 9.75
CA PRO A 66 -20.45 -2.26 10.12
C PRO A 66 -20.48 -3.52 9.24
N ASP A 67 -20.00 -3.39 8.00
CA ASP A 67 -20.00 -4.50 7.07
C ASP A 67 -18.73 -5.37 7.18
N TRP A 68 -17.79 -5.05 8.09
CA TRP A 68 -16.54 -5.79 8.25
C TRP A 68 -16.51 -6.49 9.61
N SER A 69 -16.54 -7.82 9.60
CA SER A 69 -16.28 -8.63 10.79
C SER A 69 -14.76 -8.81 10.94
N VAL A 70 -14.09 -7.85 11.57
CA VAL A 70 -12.62 -7.84 11.73
C VAL A 70 -12.20 -8.66 12.94
N GLN A 71 -11.28 -9.60 12.73
CA GLN A 71 -10.72 -10.47 13.78
C GLN A 71 -9.31 -10.02 14.21
N PHE A 72 -8.56 -9.44 13.29
CA PHE A 72 -7.22 -8.91 13.52
C PHE A 72 -7.00 -7.69 12.63
N ALA A 73 -6.39 -6.62 13.15
CA ALA A 73 -6.04 -5.45 12.35
C ALA A 73 -4.73 -4.79 12.80
N LYS A 74 -3.92 -4.40 11.82
CA LYS A 74 -2.73 -3.59 12.05
C LYS A 74 -2.46 -2.65 10.89
N THR A 75 -2.19 -1.38 11.21
CA THR A 75 -1.71 -0.38 10.24
C THR A 75 -0.24 -0.05 10.47
N GLY A 76 0.43 0.45 9.44
CA GLY A 76 1.80 0.97 9.52
C GLY A 76 2.02 2.13 8.55
N TYR A 77 2.92 3.04 8.91
CA TYR A 77 3.36 4.11 8.02
C TYR A 77 4.77 4.55 8.37
N THR A 78 5.64 4.54 7.36
CA THR A 78 6.90 5.31 7.33
C THR A 78 6.98 6.03 5.99
N ARG A 79 7.88 6.99 5.86
CA ARG A 79 8.05 7.72 4.60
C ARG A 79 8.55 6.77 3.50
N GLU A 80 9.36 5.80 3.89
CA GLU A 80 10.06 4.84 3.05
C GLU A 80 9.14 3.69 2.64
N ALA A 81 8.31 3.18 3.56
CA ALA A 81 7.42 2.04 3.31
C ALA A 81 6.03 2.44 2.78
N GLY A 82 5.67 3.73 2.81
CA GLY A 82 4.31 4.19 2.52
C GLY A 82 3.31 3.69 3.56
N ARG A 83 2.01 3.65 3.22
CA ARG A 83 0.97 3.17 4.14
C ARG A 83 0.71 1.69 3.93
N CYS A 84 0.79 0.95 5.04
CA CYS A 84 0.56 -0.48 5.09
C CYS A 84 -0.67 -0.81 5.95
N ILE A 85 -1.30 -1.94 5.67
CA ILE A 85 -2.38 -2.50 6.48
C ILE A 85 -2.39 -4.02 6.34
N LEU A 86 -2.75 -4.69 7.43
CA LEU A 86 -2.95 -6.12 7.54
C LEU A 86 -4.26 -6.32 8.30
N VAL A 87 -5.24 -6.96 7.67
CA VAL A 87 -6.58 -7.16 8.23
C VAL A 87 -6.97 -8.61 8.02
N GLU A 88 -7.42 -9.27 9.08
CA GLU A 88 -8.16 -10.53 9.01
C GLU A 88 -9.63 -10.22 9.24
N ALA A 89 -10.48 -10.69 8.32
CA ALA A 89 -11.91 -10.49 8.44
C ALA A 89 -12.70 -11.68 7.89
N ASP A 90 -13.87 -11.92 8.45
CA ASP A 90 -14.79 -12.93 7.93
C ASP A 90 -15.41 -12.45 6.62
N MET A 91 -15.29 -13.29 5.60
CA MET A 91 -15.90 -13.10 4.28
C MET A 91 -16.90 -14.24 4.02
N PRO A 92 -17.78 -14.13 3.01
CA PRO A 92 -18.79 -15.16 2.74
C PRO A 92 -18.22 -16.58 2.56
N ASN A 93 -16.98 -16.70 2.08
CA ASN A 93 -16.30 -17.96 1.82
C ASN A 93 -15.28 -18.36 2.93
N GLY A 94 -15.36 -17.73 4.10
CA GLY A 94 -14.47 -17.96 5.24
C GLY A 94 -13.57 -16.77 5.58
N PRO A 95 -12.72 -16.90 6.62
CA PRO A 95 -11.81 -15.84 7.04
C PRO A 95 -10.74 -15.58 5.98
N VAL A 96 -10.43 -14.31 5.75
CA VAL A 96 -9.41 -13.87 4.78
C VAL A 96 -8.48 -12.86 5.42
N ILE A 97 -7.17 -13.09 5.28
CA ILE A 97 -6.12 -12.13 5.65
C ILE A 97 -5.71 -11.33 4.41
N ILE A 98 -5.90 -10.01 4.47
CA ILE A 98 -5.60 -9.04 3.41
C ILE A 98 -4.42 -8.19 3.85
N ALA A 99 -3.43 -8.05 2.96
CA ALA A 99 -2.24 -7.22 3.19
C ALA A 99 -2.03 -6.22 2.06
N PHE A 100 -1.93 -4.93 2.39
CA PHE A 100 -1.47 -3.90 1.46
C PHE A 100 -0.19 -3.26 1.95
N LEU A 101 0.75 -3.04 1.03
CA LEU A 101 2.04 -2.43 1.28
C LEU A 101 2.25 -1.25 0.34
N GLY A 102 2.80 -0.14 0.84
CA GLY A 102 3.18 0.99 -0.01
C GLY A 102 2.03 1.80 -0.59
N THR A 103 0.85 1.79 0.02
CA THR A 103 -0.27 2.60 -0.49
C THR A 103 0.01 4.10 -0.29
N PRO A 104 -0.35 4.97 -1.26
CA PRO A 104 0.03 6.38 -1.23
C PRO A 104 -0.74 7.18 -0.16
N SER A 105 -1.99 6.81 0.15
CA SER A 105 -2.82 7.50 1.13
C SER A 105 -3.74 6.53 1.87
N SER A 106 -4.18 6.91 3.07
CA SER A 106 -5.11 6.10 3.87
C SER A 106 -6.45 5.94 3.15
N TRP A 107 -6.84 6.94 2.35
CA TRP A 107 -8.06 6.89 1.54
C TRP A 107 -7.97 5.83 0.44
N VAL A 108 -6.86 5.78 -0.31
CA VAL A 108 -6.65 4.74 -1.34
C VAL A 108 -6.66 3.35 -0.70
N ARG A 109 -5.96 3.19 0.42
CA ARG A 109 -5.94 1.96 1.20
C ARG A 109 -7.34 1.49 1.61
N SER A 110 -8.18 2.40 2.09
CA SER A 110 -9.57 2.11 2.45
C SER A 110 -10.42 1.75 1.23
N MET A 111 -10.20 2.42 0.09
CA MET A 111 -10.88 2.10 -1.16
C MET A 111 -10.50 0.69 -1.66
N ASP A 112 -9.21 0.34 -1.60
CA ASP A 112 -8.70 -0.97 -2.02
C ASP A 112 -9.31 -2.09 -1.16
N LEU A 113 -9.50 -1.88 0.16
CA LEU A 113 -10.19 -2.83 1.02
C LEU A 113 -11.63 -3.07 0.56
N VAL A 114 -12.37 -2.00 0.28
CA VAL A 114 -13.74 -2.09 -0.25
C VAL A 114 -13.78 -2.83 -1.58
N MET A 115 -12.83 -2.57 -2.48
CA MET A 115 -12.75 -3.23 -3.78
C MET A 115 -12.45 -4.72 -3.67
N ILE A 116 -11.51 -5.12 -2.80
CA ILE A 116 -11.22 -6.53 -2.54
C ILE A 116 -12.44 -7.23 -1.97
N ARG A 117 -13.12 -6.63 -1.01
CA ARG A 117 -14.32 -7.25 -0.42
C ARG A 117 -15.43 -7.44 -1.46
N ARG A 118 -15.69 -6.43 -2.30
CA ARG A 118 -16.61 -6.55 -3.44
C ARG A 118 -16.21 -7.68 -4.37
N TRP A 119 -14.93 -7.77 -4.73
CA TRP A 119 -14.41 -8.85 -5.58
C TRP A 119 -14.64 -10.23 -4.94
N LEU A 120 -14.36 -10.38 -3.64
CA LEU A 120 -14.57 -11.62 -2.89
C LEU A 120 -16.05 -12.00 -2.75
N ASN A 121 -16.94 -11.01 -2.70
CA ASN A 121 -18.40 -11.21 -2.69
C ASN A 121 -18.97 -11.58 -4.06
N GLY A 122 -18.18 -11.49 -5.14
CA GLY A 122 -18.67 -11.67 -6.51
C GLY A 122 -19.44 -10.46 -7.06
N ASP A 123 -19.33 -9.29 -6.41
CA ASP A 123 -19.91 -8.05 -6.89
C ASP A 123 -19.18 -7.56 -8.16
N GLU A 124 -19.87 -6.80 -9.01
CA GLU A 124 -19.21 -6.08 -10.09
C GLU A 124 -18.17 -5.12 -9.51
N THR A 125 -16.90 -5.42 -9.73
CA THR A 125 -15.82 -4.49 -9.39
C THR A 125 -15.60 -3.55 -10.58
N PRO A 126 -15.62 -2.22 -10.37
CA PRO A 126 -15.19 -1.32 -11.42
C PRO A 126 -13.71 -1.61 -11.66
N VAL A 127 -13.40 -2.22 -12.80
CA VAL A 127 -12.02 -2.45 -13.22
C VAL A 127 -11.40 -1.07 -13.40
N VAL A 128 -10.65 -0.60 -12.40
CA VAL A 128 -9.85 0.61 -12.55
C VAL A 128 -8.76 0.26 -13.56
N MET A 129 -9.01 0.60 -14.82
CA MET A 129 -8.09 0.36 -15.91
C MET A 129 -6.71 0.91 -15.52
N ARG A 130 -5.72 0.01 -15.49
CA ARG A 130 -4.32 0.35 -15.20
C ARG A 130 -3.92 1.49 -16.13
N ARG A 131 -3.60 2.68 -15.60
CA ARG A 131 -2.83 3.66 -16.36
C ARG A 131 -1.46 3.02 -16.59
N VAL A 132 -1.28 2.38 -17.74
CA VAL A 132 -0.01 1.80 -18.16
C VAL A 132 0.96 2.97 -18.32
N TYR A 133 1.83 3.17 -17.34
CA TYR A 133 3.04 3.95 -17.54
C TYR A 133 3.92 3.14 -18.51
N HIS A 134 3.81 3.42 -19.80
CA HIS A 134 4.89 3.06 -20.72
C HIS A 134 6.10 3.90 -20.34
N ALA A 135 7.03 3.31 -19.58
CA ALA A 135 8.36 3.87 -19.43
C ALA A 135 9.00 3.87 -20.84
N SER A 136 9.03 5.04 -21.49
CA SER A 136 9.77 5.23 -22.72
C SER A 136 11.26 5.21 -22.39
N THR A 137 11.87 4.03 -22.41
CA THR A 137 13.33 3.93 -22.46
C THR A 137 13.79 4.36 -23.85
N GLN A 138 13.95 5.67 -24.06
CA GLN A 138 14.68 6.19 -25.21
C GLN A 138 16.16 5.81 -25.06
N TYR A 139 16.52 4.65 -25.61
CA TYR A 139 17.91 4.33 -25.93
C TYR A 139 18.36 5.32 -27.01
N ARG A 140 19.16 6.31 -26.61
CA ARG A 140 19.96 7.11 -27.55
C ARG A 140 21.05 6.20 -28.13
N HIS A 141 20.73 5.53 -29.23
CA HIS A 141 21.76 4.99 -30.11
C HIS A 141 22.52 6.16 -30.72
N HIS A 142 23.75 6.36 -30.24
CA HIS A 142 24.74 7.19 -30.90
C HIS A 142 25.14 6.49 -32.21
N GLN A 143 24.48 6.82 -33.31
CA GLN A 143 25.00 6.50 -34.64
C GLN A 143 25.98 7.60 -35.03
N THR A 144 27.26 7.27 -34.92
CA THR A 144 28.34 8.02 -35.57
C THR A 144 28.17 7.83 -37.08
N ILE A 145 27.52 8.77 -37.76
CA ILE A 145 27.51 8.82 -39.22
C ILE A 145 28.58 9.81 -39.66
N THR A 146 29.56 9.22 -40.33
CA THR A 146 30.69 9.80 -41.04
C THR A 146 30.28 10.90 -42.01
N ARG A 147 31.10 11.95 -42.06
CA ARG A 147 31.00 13.07 -43.02
C ARG A 147 31.05 12.56 -44.46
N SER A 148 30.15 13.05 -45.30
CA SER A 148 30.53 13.53 -46.62
C SER A 148 29.72 14.77 -47.00
N HIS A 149 30.46 15.75 -47.51
CA HIS A 149 29.98 17.03 -48.03
C HIS A 149 28.96 16.83 -49.15
N TRP A 150 28.04 17.79 -49.35
CA TRP A 150 27.93 18.55 -50.60
C TRP A 150 26.93 19.71 -50.39
N ALA A 151 27.34 20.88 -50.86
CA ALA A 151 26.69 22.18 -50.65
C ALA A 151 25.54 22.43 -51.64
N SER A 152 24.56 23.25 -51.26
CA SER A 152 24.10 24.45 -52.02
C SER A 152 22.89 25.15 -51.39
N ARG A 153 23.14 26.37 -50.90
CA ARG A 153 22.33 27.62 -50.92
C ARG A 153 20.81 27.54 -51.16
N ALA A 154 20.02 28.20 -50.31
CA ALA A 154 19.53 29.59 -50.55
C ALA A 154 18.36 30.01 -49.62
N THR A 155 18.64 31.04 -48.80
CA THR A 155 17.80 32.21 -48.46
C THR A 155 16.30 32.13 -48.14
N ARG A 156 15.97 32.66 -46.94
CA ARG A 156 15.17 33.88 -46.65
C ARG A 156 13.84 33.74 -45.87
N ARG A 157 13.82 34.51 -44.76
CA ARG A 157 12.77 35.43 -44.23
C ARG A 157 11.58 34.90 -43.40
N ILE A 158 11.65 35.20 -42.10
CA ILE A 158 10.62 35.75 -41.17
C ILE A 158 10.01 37.04 -41.79
N PRO A 159 8.72 37.43 -41.64
CA PRO A 159 7.99 37.79 -40.38
C PRO A 159 6.48 37.43 -40.38
N ASN A 160 5.57 37.74 -39.46
CA ASN A 160 5.44 38.15 -38.04
C ASN A 160 3.91 38.39 -37.85
N LYS A 161 3.42 38.26 -36.61
CA LYS A 161 2.14 38.78 -36.03
C LYS A 161 0.77 38.33 -36.53
N GLY A 162 0.02 37.81 -35.57
CA GLY A 162 -1.42 38.01 -35.35
C GLY A 162 -1.65 37.93 -33.85
#